data_AF-A0A2W5XWI0-F1
#
_entry.id   AF-A0A2W5XWI0-F1
#
_cell.length_a   1.000
_cell.length_b   1.000
_cell.length_c   1.000
_cell.angle_alpha   90.00
_cell.angle_beta   90.00
_cell.angle_gamma   90.00
#
_symmetry.space_group_name_H-M   'P 1'
#
loop_
_entity.id
_entity.type
_entity.pdbx_description
1 polymer ?
#
loop_
_entity_poly.entity_id
_entity_poly.type
_entity_poly.pdbx_seq_one_letter_code
_entity_poly.pdbx_strand_id
1 'polypeptide(L)'
;MRERLRATYGKPVMEVHGRPLDELVLTVLSQSTNDRNRDVAFQRLRARMPSWELVRDAPLRDVEEAIRPGGISVVKSRRIQALLHAIGDPLDLQWLRDIPVPEAQAFLCSLPGVGRKTAACVL
;
A
#
# COMPACT_ATOMS: atom_id res chain seq x y z
N MET A 1 -22.06 -22.05 -1.33
CA MET A 1 -21.44 -21.04 -0.44
C MET A 1 -21.35 -19.66 -1.09
N ARG A 2 -20.71 -19.52 -2.27
CA ARG A 2 -20.51 -18.21 -2.94
C ARG A 2 -21.81 -17.48 -3.31
N GLU A 3 -22.85 -18.18 -3.74
CA GLU A 3 -24.13 -17.56 -4.13
C GLU A 3 -24.93 -17.03 -2.94
N ARG A 4 -24.93 -17.77 -1.81
CA ARG A 4 -25.59 -17.32 -0.57
C ARG A 4 -24.97 -16.03 -0.03
N LEU A 5 -23.64 -15.92 -0.05
CA LEU A 5 -22.95 -14.69 0.35
C LEU A 5 -23.29 -13.52 -0.59
N ARG A 6 -23.35 -13.75 -1.91
CA ARG A 6 -23.74 -12.72 -2.87
C ARG A 6 -25.19 -12.27 -2.72
N ALA A 7 -26.10 -13.19 -2.41
CA ALA A 7 -27.50 -12.86 -2.16
C ALA A 7 -27.67 -12.01 -0.89
N THR A 8 -26.86 -12.26 0.15
CA THR A 8 -26.95 -11.52 1.43
C THR A 8 -26.20 -10.19 1.40
N TYR A 9 -25.02 -10.12 0.80
CA TYR A 9 -24.11 -8.97 0.90
C TYR A 9 -23.85 -8.26 -0.44
N GLY A 10 -24.45 -8.73 -1.54
CA GLY A 10 -24.15 -8.26 -2.89
C GLY A 10 -22.87 -8.89 -3.47
N LYS A 11 -22.61 -8.60 -4.74
CA LYS A 11 -21.29 -8.88 -5.36
C LYS A 11 -20.34 -7.75 -4.95
N PRO A 12 -19.21 -8.04 -4.30
CA PRO A 12 -18.21 -7.03 -4.04
C PRO A 12 -17.77 -6.40 -5.36
N VAL A 13 -17.90 -5.08 -5.46
CA VAL A 13 -17.31 -4.29 -6.54
C VAL A 13 -15.97 -3.80 -6.02
N MET A 14 -14.88 -4.31 -6.60
CA MET A 14 -13.54 -3.79 -6.33
C MET A 14 -13.27 -2.73 -7.40
N GLU A 15 -13.43 -1.46 -7.04
CA GLU A 15 -13.01 -0.38 -7.93
C GLU A 15 -11.48 -0.32 -7.95
N VAL A 16 -10.89 -0.39 -9.14
CA VAL A 16 -9.45 -0.24 -9.30
C VAL A 16 -9.14 1.25 -9.19
N HIS A 17 -8.67 1.72 -8.03
CA HIS A 17 -8.39 3.14 -7.77
C HIS A 17 -7.28 3.74 -8.65
N GLY A 18 -6.58 2.91 -9.44
CA GLY A 18 -5.60 3.31 -10.43
C GLY A 18 -4.30 3.89 -9.85
N ARG A 19 -4.07 3.72 -8.56
CA ARG A 19 -2.94 4.26 -7.80
C ARG A 19 -2.21 3.13 -7.07
N PRO A 20 -1.43 2.30 -7.79
CA PRO A 20 -0.79 1.11 -7.23
C PRO A 20 0.16 1.41 -6.06
N LEU A 21 0.83 2.58 -6.07
CA LEU A 21 1.65 3.03 -4.95
C LEU A 21 0.82 3.34 -3.70
N ASP A 22 -0.33 4.00 -3.87
CA ASP A 22 -1.26 4.29 -2.77
C ASP A 22 -1.73 2.97 -2.13
N GLU A 23 -2.10 1.99 -2.96
CA GLU A 23 -2.56 0.67 -2.49
C GLU A 23 -1.46 -0.12 -1.76
N LEU A 24 -0.22 -0.07 -2.24
CA LEU A 24 0.91 -0.70 -1.55
C LEU A 24 1.13 -0.07 -0.17
N VAL A 25 1.14 1.26 -0.08
CA VAL A 25 1.33 1.97 1.19
C VAL A 25 0.14 1.74 2.12
N LEU A 26 -1.10 1.81 1.63
CA LEU A 26 -2.31 1.49 2.39
C LEU A 26 -2.26 0.06 2.94
N THR A 27 -1.74 -0.90 2.17
CA THR A 27 -1.60 -2.28 2.62
C THR A 27 -0.52 -2.45 3.70
N VAL A 28 0.55 -1.66 3.68
CA VAL A 28 1.50 -1.62 4.80
C VAL A 28 0.86 -0.99 6.02
N LEU A 29 0.10 0.09 5.84
CA LEU A 29 -0.59 0.80 6.92
C LEU A 29 -1.68 -0.05 7.57
N SER A 30 -2.36 -0.93 6.84
CA SER A 30 -3.45 -1.79 7.34
C SER A 30 -2.99 -2.94 8.24
N GLN A 31 -1.68 -3.23 8.28
CA GLN A 31 -1.15 -4.31 9.11
C GLN A 31 -1.33 -4.01 10.60
N SER A 32 -1.96 -4.91 11.34
CA SER A 32 -2.15 -4.82 12.81
C SER A 32 -2.83 -3.52 13.26
N THR A 33 -3.81 -3.01 12.51
CA THR A 33 -4.61 -1.83 12.86
C THR A 33 -6.04 -1.96 12.35
N ASN A 34 -6.89 -0.97 12.64
CA ASN A 34 -8.24 -0.87 12.07
C ASN A 34 -8.28 0.14 10.91
N ASP A 35 -9.32 0.07 10.09
CA ASP A 35 -9.46 0.90 8.89
C ASP A 35 -9.47 2.39 9.20
N ARG A 36 -10.14 2.83 10.28
CA ARG A 36 -10.16 4.23 10.69
C ARG A 36 -8.75 4.77 10.96
N ASN A 37 -7.94 4.02 11.70
CA ASN A 37 -6.58 4.41 12.04
C ASN A 37 -5.64 4.37 10.83
N ARG A 38 -5.82 3.37 9.95
CA ARG A 38 -5.12 3.29 8.65
C ARG A 38 -5.41 4.53 7.81
N ASP A 39 -6.67 4.91 7.66
CA ASP A 39 -7.08 6.01 6.79
C ASP A 39 -6.60 7.36 7.34
N VAL A 40 -6.70 7.57 8.66
CA VAL A 40 -6.12 8.75 9.32
C VAL A 40 -4.61 8.83 9.12
N ALA A 41 -3.89 7.72 9.26
CA ALA A 41 -2.44 7.68 9.02
C ALA A 41 -2.09 7.99 7.56
N PHE A 42 -2.83 7.43 6.60
CA PHE A 42 -2.63 7.68 5.18
C PHE A 42 -2.88 9.15 4.83
N GLN A 43 -3.99 9.73 5.28
CA GLN A 43 -4.33 11.13 5.03
C GLN A 43 -3.27 12.08 5.62
N ARG A 44 -2.81 11.83 6.85
CA ARG A 44 -1.73 12.61 7.48
C ARG A 44 -0.41 12.51 6.71
N LEU A 45 -0.06 11.30 6.26
CA LEU A 45 1.14 11.07 5.45
C LEU A 45 1.09 11.89 4.16
N ARG A 46 -0.01 11.78 3.39
CA ARG A 46 -0.17 12.49 2.11
C ARG A 46 -0.30 14.01 2.28
N ALA A 47 -0.89 14.49 3.37
CA ALA A 47 -0.98 15.91 3.67
C ALA A 47 0.40 16.53 3.99
N ARG A 48 1.25 15.80 4.73
CA ARG A 48 2.60 16.26 5.10
C ARG A 48 3.62 16.04 3.98
N MET A 49 3.48 14.97 3.21
CA MET A 49 4.38 14.57 2.12
C MET A 49 3.54 14.27 0.86
N PRO A 50 3.26 15.29 0.02
CA PRO A 50 2.34 15.15 -1.11
C PRO A 50 2.83 14.25 -2.26
N SER A 51 4.11 13.88 -2.30
CA SER A 51 4.64 12.95 -3.31
C SER A 51 5.28 11.73 -2.65
N TRP A 52 5.36 10.62 -3.38
CA TRP A 52 5.95 9.39 -2.84
C TRP A 52 7.47 9.50 -2.73
N GLU A 53 8.11 10.31 -3.56
CA GLU A 53 9.52 10.68 -3.47
C GLU A 53 9.79 11.44 -2.17
N LEU A 54 8.91 12.37 -1.78
CA LEU A 54 9.01 13.06 -0.49
C LEU A 54 8.90 12.07 0.69
N VAL A 55 8.04 11.05 0.60
CA VAL A 55 7.96 10.02 1.64
C VAL A 55 9.23 9.16 1.67
N ARG A 56 9.74 8.77 0.50
CA ARG A 56 10.97 7.98 0.35
C ARG A 56 12.17 8.69 0.96
N ASP A 57 12.34 9.98 0.66
CA ASP A 57 13.56 10.74 0.95
C ASP A 57 13.47 11.54 2.26
N ALA A 58 12.30 11.63 2.90
CA ALA A 58 12.13 12.31 4.18
C ALA A 58 12.92 11.64 5.32
N PRO A 59 13.30 12.37 6.38
CA PRO A 59 13.79 11.77 7.61
C PRO A 59 12.79 10.73 8.14
N LEU A 60 13.28 9.54 8.48
CA LEU A 60 12.44 8.42 8.94
C LEU A 60 11.46 8.83 10.06
N ARG A 61 11.90 9.68 10.98
CA ARG A 61 11.10 10.22 12.09
C ARG A 61 9.86 11.00 11.63
N ASP A 62 9.95 11.67 10.48
CA ASP A 62 8.85 12.49 9.96
C ASP A 62 7.77 11.62 9.32
N VAL A 63 8.17 10.55 8.64
CA VAL A 63 7.27 9.50 8.16
C VAL A 63 6.61 8.80 9.34
N GLU A 64 7.40 8.42 10.35
CA GLU A 64 6.90 7.77 11.56
C GLU A 64 5.83 8.61 12.28
N GLU A 65 6.09 9.89 12.52
CA GLU A 65 5.12 10.77 13.19
C GLU A 65 3.85 11.00 12.36
N ALA A 66 3.99 11.06 11.03
CA ALA A 66 2.83 11.18 10.15
C ALA A 66 1.88 9.97 10.29
N ILE A 67 2.45 8.77 10.38
CA ILE A 67 1.69 7.50 10.42
C ILE A 67 1.42 6.97 11.83
N ARG A 68 1.80 7.71 12.89
CA ARG A 68 1.65 7.31 14.29
C ARG A 68 0.26 6.75 14.67
N PRO A 69 -0.88 7.30 14.19
CA PRO A 69 -2.20 6.74 14.44
C PRO A 69 -2.41 5.31 13.95
N GLY A 70 -1.65 4.88 12.92
CA GLY A 70 -1.72 3.55 12.33
C GLY A 70 -1.12 2.44 13.19
N GLY A 71 -0.43 2.78 14.30
CA GLY A 71 0.21 1.80 15.19
C GLY A 71 1.46 1.14 14.60
N ILE A 72 2.38 0.71 15.47
CA ILE A 72 3.69 0.12 15.10
C ILE A 72 4.44 0.99 14.07
N SER A 73 4.38 2.31 14.25
CA SER A 73 4.85 3.32 13.29
C SER A 73 6.33 3.18 12.97
N VAL A 74 7.18 2.85 13.95
CA VAL A 74 8.63 2.61 13.75
C VAL A 74 8.91 1.53 12.70
N VAL A 75 8.14 0.44 12.73
CA VAL A 75 8.31 -0.67 11.77
C VAL A 75 7.72 -0.30 10.42
N LYS A 76 6.53 0.31 10.41
CA LYS A 76 5.84 0.69 9.18
C LYS A 76 6.58 1.79 8.41
N SER A 77 7.16 2.78 9.07
CA SER A 77 7.89 3.87 8.41
C SER A 77 9.10 3.33 7.66
N ARG A 78 9.89 2.46 8.30
CA ARG A 78 11.05 1.79 7.69
C ARG A 78 10.62 0.93 6.50
N ARG A 79 9.53 0.19 6.64
CA ARG A 79 9.01 -0.69 5.59
C ARG A 79 8.50 0.09 4.38
N ILE A 80 7.78 1.19 4.60
CA ILE A 80 7.31 2.08 3.54
C ILE A 80 8.51 2.64 2.77
N GLN A 81 9.49 3.22 3.45
CA GLN A 81 10.67 3.78 2.76
C GLN A 81 11.47 2.70 2.03
N ALA A 82 11.71 1.54 2.65
CA ALA A 82 12.40 0.42 1.99
C ALA A 82 11.67 -0.06 0.73
N LEU A 83 10.33 -0.11 0.76
CA LEU A 83 9.52 -0.45 -0.39
C LEU A 83 9.65 0.60 -1.51
N LEU A 84 9.55 1.88 -1.18
CA LEU A 84 9.68 2.96 -2.17
C LEU A 84 11.10 3.01 -2.77
N HIS A 85 12.14 2.77 -1.97
CA HIS A 85 13.50 2.63 -2.50
C HIS A 85 13.67 1.40 -3.40
N ALA A 86 13.03 0.28 -3.09
CA ALA A 86 13.11 -0.93 -3.91
C ALA A 86 12.41 -0.80 -5.27
N ILE A 87 11.40 0.06 -5.38
CA ILE A 87 10.75 0.38 -6.67
C ILE A 87 11.70 1.19 -7.57
N GLY A 88 12.49 2.08 -6.99
CA GLY A 88 13.48 2.88 -7.71
C GLY A 88 12.88 4.09 -8.45
N ASP A 89 13.66 4.61 -9.40
CA ASP A 89 13.28 5.76 -10.24
C ASP A 89 13.02 5.31 -11.69
N PRO A 90 11.95 5.82 -12.35
CA PRO A 90 10.89 6.62 -11.75
C PRO A 90 10.08 5.79 -10.75
N LEU A 91 9.58 6.45 -9.70
CA LEU A 91 8.74 5.81 -8.68
C LEU A 91 7.34 5.57 -9.27
N ASP A 92 7.24 4.53 -10.09
CA ASP A 92 6.06 4.20 -10.87
C ASP A 92 5.81 2.68 -10.95
N LEU A 93 4.53 2.33 -10.93
CA LEU A 93 4.03 0.96 -11.04
C LEU A 93 2.88 0.85 -12.06
N GLN A 94 2.59 1.89 -12.84
CA GLN A 94 1.51 1.84 -13.83
C GLN A 94 1.75 0.78 -14.91
N TRP A 95 3.01 0.53 -15.25
CA TRP A 95 3.44 -0.52 -16.19
C TRP A 95 3.01 -1.95 -15.77
N LEU A 96 2.67 -2.18 -14.50
CA LEU A 96 2.15 -3.47 -14.04
C LEU A 96 0.84 -3.86 -14.75
N ARG A 97 0.10 -2.89 -15.29
CA ARG A 97 -1.15 -3.14 -16.04
C ARG A 97 -0.90 -3.76 -17.41
N ASP A 98 0.30 -3.57 -17.95
CA ASP A 98 0.63 -3.94 -19.33
C ASP A 98 1.33 -5.30 -19.40
N ILE A 99 1.56 -5.96 -18.26
CA ILE A 99 2.23 -7.26 -18.16
C ILE A 99 1.29 -8.34 -17.60
N PRO A 100 1.57 -9.64 -17.83
CA PRO A 100 0.77 -10.73 -17.28
C PRO A 100 0.69 -10.70 -15.75
N VAL A 101 -0.50 -10.99 -15.20
CA VAL A 101 -0.76 -11.06 -13.73
C VAL A 101 0.29 -11.89 -12.97
N PRO A 102 0.74 -13.07 -13.44
CA PRO A 102 1.78 -13.83 -12.74
C PRO A 102 3.11 -13.09 -12.63
N GLU A 103 3.51 -12.35 -13.67
CA GLU A 103 4.73 -11.55 -13.69
C GLU A 103 4.60 -10.34 -12.77
N ALA A 104 3.47 -9.64 -12.82
CA ALA A 104 3.19 -8.50 -11.96
C ALA A 104 3.17 -8.93 -10.48
N GLN A 105 2.57 -10.08 -10.18
CA GLN A 105 2.56 -10.64 -8.83
C GLN A 105 3.96 -11.05 -8.37
N ALA A 106 4.78 -11.63 -9.26
CA ALA A 106 6.16 -11.99 -8.95
C ALA A 106 7.01 -10.75 -8.64
N PHE A 107 6.89 -9.69 -9.45
CA PHE A 107 7.53 -8.41 -9.17
C PHE A 107 7.10 -7.85 -7.82
N LEU A 108 5.79 -7.72 -7.58
CA LEU A 108 5.28 -7.20 -6.30
C LEU A 108 5.77 -8.02 -5.12
N CYS A 109 5.76 -9.36 -5.20
CA CYS A 109 6.25 -10.24 -4.13
C CYS A 109 7.77 -10.16 -3.90
N SER A 110 8.54 -9.60 -4.83
CA SER A 110 9.96 -9.33 -4.62
C SER A 110 10.19 -8.09 -3.75
N LEU A 111 9.20 -7.19 -3.63
CA LEU A 111 9.32 -5.96 -2.84
C LEU A 111 9.38 -6.26 -1.34
N PRO A 112 10.18 -5.50 -0.57
CA PRO A 112 10.34 -5.71 0.87
C PRO A 112 9.02 -5.76 1.63
N GLY A 113 8.61 -6.95 2.03
CA GLY A 113 7.43 -7.15 2.85
C GLY A 113 6.09 -7.17 2.15
N VAL A 114 6.10 -7.35 0.84
CA VAL A 114 4.91 -7.63 0.04
C VAL A 114 4.80 -9.15 -0.12
N GLY A 115 3.79 -9.74 0.52
CA GLY A 115 3.45 -11.15 0.33
C GLY A 115 2.38 -11.34 -0.75
N ARG A 116 2.06 -12.60 -1.10
CA ARG A 116 1.02 -12.93 -2.09
C ARG A 116 -0.33 -12.26 -1.82
N LYS A 117 -0.72 -12.15 -0.54
CA LYS A 117 -1.96 -11.46 -0.15
C LYS A 117 -1.91 -9.97 -0.50
N THR A 118 -0.80 -9.31 -0.17
CA THR A 118 -0.60 -7.89 -0.47
C THR A 118 -0.55 -7.64 -1.96
N ALA A 119 0.19 -8.48 -2.72
CA ALA A 119 0.24 -8.38 -4.17
C ALA A 119 -1.16 -8.48 -4.81
N ALA A 120 -2.00 -9.40 -4.31
CA ALA A 120 -3.38 -9.54 -4.76
C ALA A 120 -4.33 -8.39 -4.36
N CYS A 121 -3.91 -7.48 -3.46
CA CYS A 121 -4.68 -6.26 -3.17
C CYS A 121 -4.33 -5.12 -4.13
N VAL A 122 -3.20 -5.21 -4.84
CA VAL A 122 -2.69 -4.17 -5.76
C VAL A 122 -3.07 -4.47 -7.22
N LEU A 123 -3.17 -5.76 -7.56
CA LEU A 123 -3.59 -6.29 -8.87
C LEU A 123 -5.10 -6.47 -8.96
#